data_AF-A0A2H9RJW8-F1
#
_entry.id   AF-A0A2H9RJW8-F1
#
_cell.length_a   1.000
_cell.length_b   1.000
_cell.length_c   1.000
_cell.angle_alpha   90.00
_cell.angle_beta   90.00
_cell.angle_gamma   90.00
#
_symmetry.space_group_name_H-M   'P 1'
#
loop_
_entity.id
_entity.type
_entity.pdbx_description
1 polymer ?
#
loop_
_entity_poly.entity_id
_entity_poly.type
_entity_poly.pdbx_seq_one_letter_code
_entity_poly.pdbx_strand_id
1 'polypeptide(L)' 'MEDEMEETEVEMLEFSLNDEEIDELMGKLNELRDSKQTFEFDIDDEHAISVSYDAEGNEGEDA' A
#
# COMPACT_ATOMS: atom_id res chain seq x y z
N MET A 1 13.61 -35.66 -2.70
CA MET A 1 13.89 -34.28 -2.28
C MET A 1 12.51 -33.70 -2.08
N GLU A 2 12.10 -33.66 -0.82
CA GLU A 2 10.84 -33.04 -0.42
C GLU A 2 11.01 -31.53 -0.65
N ASP A 3 10.06 -30.96 -1.39
CA ASP A 3 9.99 -29.54 -1.72
C ASP A 3 9.53 -28.83 -0.44
N GLU A 4 10.48 -28.36 0.36
CA GLU A 4 10.20 -27.49 1.51
C GLU A 4 9.74 -26.14 0.96
N MET A 5 8.43 -25.98 0.77
CA MET A 5 7.81 -24.68 0.59
C MET A 5 8.02 -23.90 1.90
N GLU A 6 9.01 -23.00 1.93
CA GLU A 6 9.17 -22.01 3.01
C GLU A 6 7.87 -21.21 3.12
N GLU A 7 7.11 -21.47 4.18
CA GLU A 7 5.98 -20.63 4.58
C GLU A 7 6.54 -19.24 4.91
N THR A 8 6.43 -18.30 3.96
CA THR A 8 6.76 -16.90 4.22
C THR A 8 5.71 -16.36 5.19
N GLU A 9 6.09 -16.16 6.45
CA GLU A 9 5.25 -15.52 7.46
C GLU A 9 5.05 -14.05 7.07
N VAL A 10 3.93 -13.75 6.41
CA VAL A 10 3.53 -12.37 6.10
C VAL A 10 2.88 -11.77 7.35
N GLU A 11 3.50 -10.74 7.92
CA GLU A 11 2.90 -9.94 8.98
C GLU A 11 1.78 -9.07 8.38
N MET A 12 0.54 -9.33 8.79
CA MET A 12 -0.61 -8.51 8.40
C MET A 12 -0.84 -7.41 9.44
N LEU A 13 -0.74 -6.17 9.00
CA LEU A 13 -1.14 -4.99 9.79
C LEU A 13 -2.58 -4.63 9.44
N GLU A 14 -3.44 -4.48 10.46
CA GLU A 14 -4.83 -4.04 10.30
C GLU A 14 -4.99 -2.66 10.94
N PHE A 15 -5.56 -1.73 10.18
CA PHE A 15 -5.81 -0.35 10.62
C PHE A 15 -7.28 0.00 10.46
N SER A 16 -7.77 0.87 11.34
CA SER A 16 -9.14 1.39 11.28
C SER A 16 -9.10 2.86 10.86
N LEU A 17 -9.83 3.19 9.81
CA LEU A 17 -10.00 4.56 9.33
C LEU A 17 -11.42 5.03 9.62
N ASN A 18 -11.56 6.30 9.99
CA ASN A 18 -12.84 6.99 10.08
C ASN A 18 -13.29 7.53 8.70
N ASP A 19 -14.51 8.04 8.62
CA ASP A 19 -15.09 8.52 7.35
C ASP A 19 -14.28 9.65 6.70
N GLU A 20 -13.71 10.58 7.49
CA GLU A 20 -12.91 11.69 6.97
C GLU A 20 -11.56 11.20 6.40
N GLU A 21 -10.93 10.24 7.09
CA GLU A 21 -9.67 9.61 6.66
C GLU A 21 -9.87 8.78 5.38
N ILE A 22 -11.01 8.09 5.26
CA ILE A 22 -11.38 7.35 4.05
C ILE A 22 -11.56 8.32 2.87
N ASP A 23 -12.25 9.44 3.08
CA ASP A 23 -12.45 10.44 2.03
C ASP A 23 -11.12 11.07 1.59
N GLU A 24 -10.20 11.35 2.52
CA GLU A 24 -8.86 11.83 2.19
C GLU A 24 -8.07 10.82 1.36
N LEU A 25 -8.04 9.55 1.80
CA LEU A 25 -7.34 8.49 1.09
C LEU A 25 -7.90 8.30 -0.33
N MET A 26 -9.23 8.34 -0.49
CA MET A 26 -9.86 8.31 -1.80
C MET A 26 -9.47 9.51 -2.67
N GLY A 27 -9.35 10.70 -2.09
CA GLY A 27 -8.84 11.90 -2.76
C GLY A 27 -7.45 11.66 -3.34
N LYS A 28 -6.50 11.23 -2.49
CA LYS A 28 -5.12 10.95 -2.88
C LYS A 28 -5.02 9.85 -3.94
N LEU A 29 -5.83 8.78 -3.85
CA LEU A 29 -5.89 7.73 -4.86
C LEU A 29 -6.39 8.25 -6.23
N ASN A 30 -7.36 9.16 -6.23
CA ASN A 30 -7.79 9.80 -7.49
C ASN A 30 -6.68 10.68 -8.07
N GLU A 31 -5.95 11.43 -7.24
CA GLU A 31 -4.80 12.23 -7.67
C GLU A 31 -3.68 11.34 -8.22
N LEU A 32 -3.39 10.20 -7.59
CA LEU A 32 -2.44 9.21 -8.08
C LEU A 32 -2.83 8.70 -9.48
N ARG A 33 -4.11 8.37 -9.69
CA ARG A 33 -4.60 7.91 -11.00
C ARG A 33 -4.36 8.96 -12.09
N ASP A 34 -4.66 10.23 -11.79
CA ASP A 34 -4.68 11.29 -12.79
C ASP A 34 -3.29 11.89 -13.02
N SER A 35 -2.51 12.06 -11.96
CA SER A 35 -1.17 12.68 -12.00
C SER A 35 -0.02 11.68 -12.07
N LYS A 36 -0.25 10.43 -11.66
CA LYS A 36 0.77 9.37 -11.49
C LYS A 36 1.86 9.72 -10.49
N GLN A 37 1.60 10.68 -9.59
CA GLN A 37 2.53 11.07 -8.54
C GLN A 37 2.32 10.22 -7.30
N THR A 38 3.42 9.64 -6.80
CA THR A 38 3.46 8.97 -5.50
C THR A 38 2.93 9.87 -4.40
N PHE A 39 2.12 9.31 -3.51
CA PHE A 39 1.68 9.99 -2.30
C PHE A 39 2.00 9.17 -1.06
N GLU A 40 1.98 9.87 0.07
CA GLU A 40 2.08 9.30 1.41
C GLU A 40 0.80 9.61 2.19
N PHE A 41 0.37 8.65 2.99
CA PHE A 41 -0.80 8.74 3.85
C PHE A 41 -0.43 8.18 5.22
N ASP A 42 -0.32 9.07 6.20
CA ASP A 42 -0.13 8.70 7.60
C ASP A 42 -1.41 8.00 8.10
N ILE A 43 -1.26 6.80 8.67
CA ILE A 43 -2.38 6.05 9.24
C ILE A 43 -2.52 6.39 10.73
N ASP A 44 -1.39 6.48 11.43
CA ASP A 44 -1.28 6.85 12.84
C ASP A 44 0.07 7.53 13.11
N ASP A 45 0.39 7.80 14.38
CA ASP A 45 1.64 8.47 14.76
C ASP A 45 2.91 7.65 14.46
N GLU A 46 2.79 6.34 14.22
CA GLU A 46 3.88 5.40 14.03
C GLU A 46 3.96 4.84 12.59
N HIS A 47 2.85 4.81 11.85
CA HIS A 47 2.74 4.14 10.55
C HIS A 47 2.22 5.05 9.44
N ALA A 48 2.79 4.88 8.24
CA ALA A 48 2.35 5.54 7.01
C ALA A 48 2.35 4.58 5.81
N ILE A 49 1.45 4.81 4.86
CA ILE A 49 1.38 4.10 3.58
C ILE A 49 1.95 5.00 2.49
N SER A 50 2.91 4.48 1.73
CA SER A 50 3.38 5.12 0.49
C SER A 50 2.84 4.36 -0.71
N VAL A 51 2.14 5.05 -1.61
CA VAL A 51 1.54 4.44 -2.80
C VAL A 51 2.06 5.11 -4.06
N SER A 52 2.63 4.33 -4.96
CA SER A 52 3.18 4.77 -6.24
C SER A 52 2.40 4.20 -7.41
N TYR A 53 2.36 4.94 -8.53
CA TYR A 53 1.70 4.47 -9.74
C TYR A 53 2.66 3.58 -10.52
N ASP A 54 2.38 2.27 -10.54
CA ASP A 54 3.12 1.33 -11.36
C ASP A 54 2.47 1.22 -12.75
N ALA A 55 3.15 1.75 -13.77
CA ALA A 55 2.63 1.81 -15.13
C ALA A 55 2.81 0.50 -15.91
N GLU A 56 3.72 -0.37 -15.46
CA GLU A 56 4.11 -1.59 -16.18
C GLU A 56 3.44 -2.84 -15.62
N GLY A 57 2.71 -2.73 -14.50
CA GLY A 57 2.07 -3.87 -13.85
C GLY A 57 3.10 -4.88 -13.38
N ASN A 58 4.27 -4.42 -12.93
CA ASN A 58 5.28 -5.30 -12.38
C ASN A 58 4.78 -5.73 -11.00
N GLU A 59 4.26 -6.96 -10.91
CA GLU A 59 4.03 -7.65 -9.64
C GLU A 59 5.37 -7.60 -8.90
N GLY A 60 5.45 -6.75 -7.86
CA GLY A 60 6.70 -6.31 -7.26
C GLY A 60 7.67 -7.47 -7.02
N GLU A 61 8.82 -7.44 -7.68
CA GLU A 61 9.97 -8.23 -7.28
C GLU A 61 10.51 -7.63 -5.99
N ASP A 62 10.41 -8.39 -4.91
CA ASP A 62 11.12 -8.23 -3.64
C ASP A 62 12.52 -7.62 -3.81
N ALA A 63 12.81 -6.56 -3.05
CA ALA A 63 14.16 -6.03 -2.85
C ALA A 63 14.43 -5.78 -1.36
#